data_AF-A0A851VSC2-F1
#
_entry.id   AF-A0A851VSC2-F1
#
_cell.length_a   1.000
_cell.length_b   1.000
_cell.length_c   1.000
_cell.angle_alpha   90.00
_cell.angle_beta   90.00
_cell.angle_gamma   90.00
#
_symmetry.space_group_name_H-M   'P 1'
#
loop_
_entity.id
_entity.type
_entity.pdbx_description
1 polymer ?
#
loop_
_entity_poly.entity_id
_entity_poly.type
_entity_poly.pdbx_seq_one_letter_code
_entity_poly.pdbx_strand_id
1 'polypeptide(L)'
;NPQDGESGLPCPAGHYCPEGAPVPLQCPPGTWSSQEGRSSVQDCQPCPGGHFCNGSGLRAPSGQCSPGFYCASGARSPAPSDGLSGAPCPAGHFCPQGSRSPAPCPPGSHGPHSRGEQCQPCPEGHFCVPAEEARPCPQGELQPRFM
;
A
#
# COMPACT_ATOMS: atom_id res chain seq x y z
N ASN A 1 23.07 17.53 17.80
CA ASN A 1 22.26 17.84 16.60
C ASN A 1 23.06 17.37 15.39
N PRO A 2 22.60 16.37 14.61
CA PRO A 2 23.34 15.86 13.45
C PRO A 2 23.43 16.94 12.36
N GLN A 3 24.66 17.27 11.99
CA GLN A 3 25.03 18.40 11.11
C GLN A 3 25.53 17.87 9.77
N ASP A 4 25.29 18.62 8.68
CA ASP A 4 25.70 18.28 7.31
C ASP A 4 27.21 18.35 7.04
N GLY A 5 28.05 18.40 8.07
CA GLY A 5 29.52 18.33 7.96
C GLY A 5 30.22 19.57 7.38
N GLU A 6 29.53 20.41 6.61
CA GLU A 6 30.11 21.61 5.95
C GLU A 6 29.50 22.93 6.44
N SER A 7 28.20 22.96 6.80
CA SER A 7 27.46 24.21 6.97
C SER A 7 26.94 24.45 8.40
N GLY A 8 27.06 23.47 9.29
CA GLY A 8 26.40 23.47 10.60
C GLY A 8 24.86 23.40 10.50
N LEU A 9 24.33 23.07 9.32
CA LEU A 9 22.90 22.96 9.05
C LEU A 9 22.39 21.58 9.50
N PRO A 10 21.11 21.49 9.93
CA PRO A 10 20.51 20.21 10.24
C PRO A 10 20.50 19.31 8.99
N CYS A 11 20.67 18.01 9.20
CA CYS A 11 20.63 17.05 8.09
C CYS A 11 19.35 17.20 7.26
N PRO A 12 19.42 17.36 5.92
CA PRO A 12 18.25 17.69 5.13
C PRO A 12 17.21 16.57 5.10
N ALA A 13 15.94 16.93 4.93
CA ALA A 13 14.87 15.97 4.70
C ALA A 13 15.18 15.04 3.50
N GLY A 14 14.72 13.80 3.60
CA GLY A 14 15.06 12.70 2.69
C GLY A 14 16.45 12.11 2.90
N HIS A 15 17.26 12.65 3.81
CA HIS A 15 18.62 12.21 4.09
C HIS A 15 18.81 11.89 5.57
N TYR A 16 19.92 11.24 5.90
CA TYR A 16 20.44 11.02 7.23
C TYR A 16 21.95 11.29 7.26
N CYS A 17 22.44 11.80 8.38
CA CYS A 17 23.82 12.26 8.53
C CYS A 17 24.43 11.56 9.75
N PRO A 18 25.02 10.36 9.55
CA PRO A 18 25.71 9.66 10.63
C PRO A 18 26.96 10.44 11.05
N GLU A 19 27.41 10.22 12.29
CA GLU A 19 28.58 10.91 12.81
C GLU A 19 29.80 10.66 11.92
N GLY A 20 30.51 11.74 11.55
CA GLY A 20 31.67 11.67 10.68
C GLY A 20 31.37 11.50 9.19
N ALA A 21 30.09 11.50 8.76
CA ALA A 21 29.77 11.50 7.34
C ALA A 21 30.18 12.84 6.70
N PRO A 22 30.94 12.82 5.59
CA PRO A 22 31.37 14.04 4.92
C PRO A 22 30.22 14.73 4.15
N VAL A 23 29.14 14.00 3.87
CA VAL A 23 27.95 14.50 3.16
C VAL A 23 26.69 13.77 3.66
N PRO A 24 25.49 14.40 3.54
CA PRO A 24 24.23 13.73 3.84
C PRO A 24 24.00 12.48 2.97
N LEU A 25 23.60 11.38 3.60
CA LEU A 25 23.28 10.12 2.93
C LEU A 25 21.78 10.02 2.65
N GLN A 26 21.41 9.57 1.46
CA GLN A 26 20.01 9.47 1.06
C GLN A 26 19.30 8.32 1.77
N CYS A 27 18.05 8.54 2.20
CA CYS A 27 17.17 7.45 2.60
C CYS A 27 16.97 6.49 1.42
N PRO A 28 17.09 5.17 1.62
CA PRO A 28 17.01 4.19 0.53
C PRO A 28 15.59 4.02 -0.04
N PRO A 29 15.44 3.47 -1.26
CA PRO A 29 14.13 3.13 -1.82
C PRO A 29 13.29 2.26 -0.88
N GLY A 30 11.99 2.50 -0.85
CA GLY A 30 11.07 1.90 0.12
C GLY A 30 11.00 2.69 1.42
N THR A 31 11.81 3.73 1.59
CA THR A 31 11.77 4.65 2.74
C THR A 31 11.74 6.11 2.30
N TRP A 32 11.43 7.00 3.23
CA TRP A 32 11.37 8.44 3.04
C TRP A 32 11.60 9.17 4.38
N SER A 33 11.90 10.46 4.35
CA SER A 33 11.95 11.28 5.57
C SER A 33 11.47 12.71 5.27
N SER A 34 10.37 13.14 5.88
CA SER A 34 9.95 14.55 5.84
C SER A 34 10.72 15.44 6.80
N GLN A 35 11.37 14.85 7.81
CA GLN A 35 12.01 15.59 8.88
C GLN A 35 13.50 15.75 8.61
N GLU A 36 14.00 16.92 8.97
CA GLU A 36 15.43 17.21 9.03
C GLU A 36 16.05 16.61 10.30
N GLY A 37 17.37 16.71 10.42
CA GLY A 37 18.12 16.29 11.61
C GLY A 37 18.14 14.78 11.84
N ARG A 38 18.03 13.98 10.78
CA ARG A 38 18.17 12.51 10.86
C ARG A 38 19.64 12.13 10.97
N SER A 39 19.94 11.15 11.82
CA SER A 39 21.31 10.72 12.11
C SER A 39 21.61 9.31 11.62
N SER A 40 20.58 8.48 11.45
CA SER A 40 20.73 7.09 11.03
C SER A 40 19.76 6.74 9.92
N VAL A 41 20.12 5.73 9.12
CA VAL A 41 19.22 5.10 8.15
C VAL A 41 17.97 4.54 8.81
N GLN A 42 18.03 4.16 10.10
CA GLN A 42 16.86 3.71 10.85
C GLN A 42 15.85 4.83 11.12
N ASP A 43 16.28 6.10 11.01
CA ASP A 43 15.38 7.23 11.14
C ASP A 43 14.54 7.46 9.86
N CYS A 44 14.94 6.86 8.73
CA CYS A 44 14.16 6.86 7.50
C CYS A 44 12.88 6.04 7.70
N GLN A 45 11.74 6.67 7.46
CA GLN A 45 10.44 6.06 7.66
C GLN A 45 10.13 5.11 6.50
N PRO A 46 9.60 3.90 6.75
CA PRO A 46 9.14 3.04 5.67
C PRO A 46 8.01 3.74 4.90
N CYS A 47 7.90 3.43 3.61
CA CYS A 47 6.80 3.94 2.81
C CYS A 47 5.46 3.53 3.43
N PRO A 48 4.53 4.47 3.65
CA PRO A 48 3.29 4.15 4.34
C PRO A 48 2.44 3.21 3.49
N GLY A 49 1.59 2.43 4.16
CA GLY A 49 0.64 1.57 3.47
C GLY A 49 -0.20 2.35 2.47
N GLY A 50 -0.49 1.72 1.32
CA GLY A 50 -1.17 2.35 0.20
C GLY A 50 -0.27 3.22 -0.68
N HIS A 51 1.00 3.43 -0.31
CA HIS A 51 1.94 4.24 -1.08
C HIS A 51 3.21 3.48 -1.41
N PHE A 52 3.94 3.98 -2.41
CA PHE A 52 5.24 3.46 -2.82
C PHE A 52 6.30 4.56 -2.88
N CYS A 53 7.56 4.16 -2.70
CA CYS A 53 8.73 5.00 -2.60
C CYS A 53 9.81 4.44 -3.55
N ASN A 54 9.83 4.90 -4.80
CA ASN A 54 10.68 4.32 -5.87
C ASN A 54 12.09 4.92 -5.94
N GLY A 55 12.27 6.11 -5.38
CA GLY A 55 13.56 6.81 -5.34
C GLY A 55 14.25 6.73 -3.99
N SER A 56 15.53 7.10 -3.99
CA SER A 56 16.26 7.46 -2.78
C SER A 56 16.10 8.96 -2.47
N GLY A 57 16.39 9.39 -1.24
CA GLY A 57 16.40 10.82 -0.94
C GLY A 57 15.01 11.46 -0.81
N LEU A 58 13.96 10.64 -0.67
CA LEU A 58 12.58 11.09 -0.75
C LEU A 58 12.13 11.86 0.49
N ARG A 59 11.56 13.04 0.29
CA ARG A 59 10.93 13.87 1.35
C ARG A 59 9.46 13.51 1.60
N ALA A 60 8.86 12.79 0.67
CA ALA A 60 7.48 12.29 0.72
C ALA A 60 7.38 11.02 -0.12
N PRO A 61 6.36 10.18 0.08
CA PRO A 61 6.11 9.02 -0.79
C PRO A 61 6.01 9.41 -2.27
N SER A 62 6.46 8.53 -3.16
CA SER A 62 6.45 8.79 -4.62
C SER A 62 5.03 8.85 -5.19
N GLY A 63 4.10 8.10 -4.59
CA GLY A 63 2.71 8.09 -5.00
C GLY A 63 1.91 6.96 -4.35
N GLN A 64 0.66 6.84 -4.78
CA GLN A 64 -0.27 5.79 -4.35
C GLN A 64 -0.04 4.50 -5.14
N CYS A 65 -0.32 3.36 -4.53
CA CYS A 65 -0.24 2.08 -5.21
C CYS A 65 -1.33 1.90 -6.26
N SER A 66 -0.99 1.18 -7.33
CA SER A 66 -1.86 0.96 -8.47
C SER A 66 -3.10 0.18 -8.05
N PRO A 67 -4.26 0.45 -8.68
CA PRO A 67 -5.44 -0.39 -8.51
C PRO A 67 -5.13 -1.85 -8.87
N GLY A 68 -5.79 -2.78 -8.19
CA GLY A 68 -5.51 -4.22 -8.29
C GLY A 68 -4.27 -4.67 -7.51
N PHE A 69 -3.62 -3.79 -6.74
CA PHE A 69 -2.55 -4.12 -5.82
C PHE A 69 -2.78 -3.47 -4.47
N TYR A 70 -2.16 -4.02 -3.44
CA TYR A 70 -2.06 -3.37 -2.15
C TYR A 70 -0.61 -3.25 -1.73
N CYS A 71 -0.29 -2.17 -1.02
CA CYS A 71 1.01 -1.91 -0.44
C CYS A 71 0.89 -1.90 1.08
N ALA A 72 1.45 -2.91 1.74
CA ALA A 72 1.37 -3.04 3.20
C ALA A 72 2.25 -1.99 3.90
N SER A 73 3.55 -1.98 3.58
CA SER A 73 4.51 -0.97 4.02
C SER A 73 5.83 -1.15 3.26
N GLY A 74 6.61 -0.10 3.09
CA GLY A 74 7.94 -0.19 2.47
C GLY A 74 7.94 -0.53 0.97
N ALA A 75 6.80 -0.35 0.28
CA ALA A 75 6.70 -0.63 -1.14
C ALA A 75 7.63 0.28 -1.96
N ARG A 76 8.38 -0.32 -2.88
CA ARG A 76 9.29 0.38 -3.81
C ARG A 76 8.63 0.69 -5.15
N SER A 77 7.58 -0.05 -5.49
CA SER A 77 6.84 0.06 -6.74
C SER A 77 5.36 0.23 -6.48
N PRO A 78 4.60 0.85 -7.40
CA PRO A 78 3.14 0.95 -7.27
C PRO A 78 2.42 -0.40 -7.38
N ALA A 79 3.08 -1.42 -7.94
CA ALA A 79 2.53 -2.77 -8.15
C ALA A 79 3.46 -3.85 -7.54
N PRO A 80 3.61 -3.88 -6.20
CA PRO A 80 4.50 -4.85 -5.53
C PRO A 80 3.98 -6.29 -5.72
N SER A 81 4.91 -7.24 -5.79
CA SER A 81 4.62 -8.67 -5.99
C SER A 81 5.48 -9.60 -5.12
N ASP A 82 6.24 -9.02 -4.20
CA ASP A 82 7.13 -9.72 -3.28
C ASP A 82 6.42 -10.30 -2.04
N GLY A 83 5.14 -9.96 -1.82
CA GLY A 83 4.36 -10.46 -0.68
C GLY A 83 4.75 -9.85 0.68
N LEU A 84 5.86 -9.11 0.75
CA LEU A 84 6.35 -8.46 1.96
C LEU A 84 5.89 -7.01 2.01
N SER A 85 6.23 -6.24 0.98
CA SER A 85 5.87 -4.83 0.85
C SER A 85 4.48 -4.61 0.25
N GLY A 86 3.96 -5.66 -0.38
CA GLY A 86 2.63 -5.72 -0.97
C GLY A 86 2.53 -6.86 -1.99
N ALA A 87 1.34 -7.03 -2.54
CA ALA A 87 1.07 -8.08 -3.52
C ALA A 87 -0.10 -7.70 -4.44
N PRO A 88 -0.28 -8.45 -5.55
CA PRO A 88 -1.53 -8.45 -6.30
C PRO A 88 -2.74 -8.64 -5.38
N CYS A 89 -3.84 -7.97 -5.67
CA CYS A 89 -5.08 -8.16 -4.92
C CYS A 89 -5.53 -9.62 -5.04
N PRO A 90 -5.74 -10.36 -3.94
CA PRO A 90 -6.21 -11.73 -3.98
C PRO A 90 -7.65 -11.81 -4.49
N ALA A 91 -8.04 -12.97 -5.02
CA ALA A 91 -9.42 -13.23 -5.37
C ALA A 91 -10.35 -13.09 -4.15
N GLY A 92 -11.61 -12.74 -4.39
CA GLY A 92 -12.60 -12.43 -3.36
C GLY A 92 -12.40 -11.06 -2.67
N HIS A 93 -11.39 -10.30 -3.07
CA HIS A 93 -11.10 -8.97 -2.54
C HIS A 93 -11.05 -7.93 -3.65
N PHE A 94 -11.14 -6.66 -3.27
CA PHE A 94 -10.91 -5.52 -4.13
C PHE A 94 -9.87 -4.58 -3.53
N CYS A 95 -9.06 -3.99 -4.41
CA CYS A 95 -7.98 -3.09 -4.06
C CYS A 95 -8.05 -1.84 -4.97
N PRO A 96 -8.78 -0.78 -4.59
CA PRO A 96 -8.72 0.49 -5.30
C PRO A 96 -7.32 1.13 -5.21
N GLN A 97 -7.08 2.20 -5.97
CA GLN A 97 -5.84 2.98 -5.88
C GLN A 97 -5.57 3.37 -4.41
N GLY A 98 -4.32 3.21 -3.98
CA GLY A 98 -3.93 3.55 -2.60
C GLY A 98 -4.29 2.50 -1.55
N SER A 99 -4.62 1.27 -1.95
CA SER A 99 -4.96 0.22 -0.99
C SER A 99 -3.76 -0.20 -0.13
N ARG A 100 -3.92 -0.14 1.20
CA ARG A 100 -2.91 -0.65 2.14
C ARG A 100 -3.03 -2.15 2.42
N SER A 101 -4.20 -2.71 2.18
CA SER A 101 -4.54 -4.11 2.39
C SER A 101 -5.73 -4.47 1.49
N PRO A 102 -5.89 -5.75 1.09
CA PRO A 102 -7.08 -6.19 0.37
C PRO A 102 -8.33 -6.04 1.21
N ALA A 103 -9.40 -5.48 0.64
CA ALA A 103 -10.71 -5.43 1.28
C ALA A 103 -11.60 -6.55 0.73
N PRO A 104 -12.31 -7.33 1.56
CA PRO A 104 -13.18 -8.39 1.07
C PRO A 104 -14.34 -7.80 0.29
N CYS A 105 -14.80 -8.50 -0.75
CA CYS A 105 -15.97 -8.07 -1.49
C CYS A 105 -17.23 -8.07 -0.60
N PRO A 106 -18.08 -7.03 -0.70
CA PRO A 106 -19.31 -6.99 0.07
C PRO A 106 -20.27 -8.11 -0.36
N PRO A 107 -21.20 -8.53 0.52
CA PRO A 107 -22.22 -9.50 0.18
C PRO A 107 -22.98 -9.10 -1.10
N GLY A 108 -23.22 -10.07 -1.98
CA GLY A 108 -23.86 -9.83 -3.28
C GLY A 108 -22.89 -9.36 -4.37
N SER A 109 -21.58 -9.31 -4.11
CA SER A 109 -20.53 -9.07 -5.10
C SER A 109 -19.40 -10.09 -5.01
N HIS A 110 -18.65 -10.28 -6.10
CA HIS A 110 -17.49 -11.16 -6.17
C HIS A 110 -16.26 -10.48 -6.80
N GLY A 111 -15.08 -10.95 -6.41
CA GLY A 111 -13.81 -10.65 -7.08
C GLY A 111 -13.28 -11.93 -7.71
N PRO A 112 -13.79 -12.35 -8.88
CA PRO A 112 -13.47 -13.66 -9.46
C PRO A 112 -12.02 -13.81 -9.90
N HIS A 113 -11.32 -12.68 -10.10
CA HIS A 113 -9.93 -12.66 -10.57
C HIS A 113 -9.00 -11.98 -9.56
N SER A 114 -7.74 -12.42 -9.55
CA SER A 114 -6.67 -11.67 -8.91
C SER A 114 -6.50 -10.30 -9.56
N ARG A 115 -5.98 -9.32 -8.81
CA ARG A 115 -5.84 -7.92 -9.21
C ARG A 115 -7.17 -7.19 -9.41
N GLY A 116 -8.22 -7.61 -8.70
CA GLY A 116 -9.50 -6.92 -8.66
C GLY A 116 -9.37 -5.49 -8.10
N GLU A 117 -9.73 -4.50 -8.90
CA GLU A 117 -9.82 -3.10 -8.46
C GLU A 117 -11.19 -2.76 -7.86
N GLN A 118 -12.23 -3.49 -8.28
CA GLN A 118 -13.60 -3.34 -7.81
C GLN A 118 -14.31 -4.71 -7.82
N CYS A 119 -15.27 -4.89 -6.94
CA CYS A 119 -16.10 -6.10 -6.91
C CYS A 119 -17.19 -6.04 -7.97
N GLN A 120 -17.41 -7.15 -8.67
CA GLN A 120 -18.48 -7.26 -9.65
C GLN A 120 -19.76 -7.73 -8.93
N PRO A 121 -20.95 -7.19 -9.26
CA PRO A 121 -22.19 -7.69 -8.68
C PRO A 121 -22.44 -9.14 -9.12
N CYS A 122 -23.00 -9.95 -8.22
CA CYS A 122 -23.45 -11.28 -8.60
C CYS A 122 -24.59 -11.15 -9.63
N PRO A 123 -24.63 -12.02 -10.66
CA PRO A 123 -25.73 -12.05 -11.61
C PRO A 123 -27.06 -12.28 -10.89
N GLU A 124 -28.14 -11.73 -11.45
CA GLU A 124 -29.47 -11.82 -10.83
C GLU A 124 -29.85 -13.28 -10.53
N GLY A 125 -30.46 -13.50 -9.36
CA GLY A 125 -30.87 -14.82 -8.90
C GLY A 125 -29.73 -15.71 -8.35
N HIS A 126 -28.50 -15.21 -8.25
CA HIS A 126 -27.35 -15.96 -7.73
C HIS A 126 -26.66 -15.24 -6.57
N PHE A 127 -26.09 -16.02 -5.65
CA PHE A 127 -25.16 -15.56 -4.63
C PHE A 127 -23.76 -16.14 -4.91
N CYS A 128 -22.76 -15.28 -4.84
CA CYS A 128 -21.37 -15.69 -4.97
C CYS A 128 -20.83 -16.06 -3.58
N VAL A 129 -20.33 -17.28 -3.41
CA VAL A 129 -19.60 -17.66 -2.19
C VAL A 129 -18.11 -17.39 -2.40
N PRO A 130 -17.39 -16.88 -1.38
CA PRO A 130 -15.94 -16.79 -1.49
C PRO A 130 -15.37 -18.20 -1.67
N ALA A 131 -14.63 -18.39 -2.76
CA ALA A 131 -13.87 -19.58 -3.17
C ALA A 131 -14.53 -20.66 -4.07
N GLU A 132 -15.80 -20.60 -4.48
CA GLU A 132 -16.36 -21.49 -5.53
C GLU A 132 -17.58 -20.86 -6.23
N GLU A 133 -17.90 -21.38 -7.43
CA GLU A 133 -18.89 -20.96 -8.43
C GLU A 133 -20.23 -20.36 -7.93
N ALA A 134 -20.82 -19.45 -8.71
CA ALA A 134 -22.06 -18.75 -8.38
C ALA A 134 -23.21 -19.74 -8.08
N ARG A 135 -23.81 -19.63 -6.90
CA ARG A 135 -24.89 -20.53 -6.45
C ARG A 135 -26.24 -19.84 -6.59
N PRO A 136 -27.31 -20.51 -7.03
CA PRO A 136 -28.65 -19.92 -7.08
C PRO A 136 -29.13 -19.58 -5.66
N CYS A 137 -29.78 -18.43 -5.47
CA CYS A 137 -30.34 -18.04 -4.18
C CYS A 137 -31.28 -19.13 -3.64
N PRO A 138 -31.17 -19.53 -2.36
CA PRO A 138 -32.11 -20.47 -1.78
C PRO A 138 -33.52 -19.85 -1.83
N GLN A 139 -34.45 -20.51 -2.52
CA GLN A 139 -35.84 -20.08 -2.56
C GLN A 139 -36.43 -20.10 -1.14
N GLY A 140 -36.70 -18.92 -0.56
CA GLY A 140 -37.55 -18.82 0.64
C GLY A 140 -37.12 -17.86 1.75
N GLU A 141 -35.98 -17.18 1.71
CA GLU A 141 -35.66 -16.17 2.73
C GLU A 141 -35.99 -14.75 2.25
N LEU A 142 -37.04 -14.18 2.83
CA LEU A 142 -37.37 -12.76 2.76
C LEU A 142 -36.14 -11.94 3.15
N GLN A 143 -35.60 -11.20 2.19
CA GLN A 143 -34.64 -10.13 2.42
C GLN A 143 -35.20 -9.19 3.50
N PRO A 144 -34.51 -8.93 4.62
CA PRO A 144 -34.95 -7.89 5.53
C PRO A 144 -34.88 -6.58 4.75
N ARG A 145 -36.05 -5.96 4.59
CA ARG A 145 -36.18 -4.60 4.05
C ARG A 145 -35.23 -3.71 4.86
N PHE A 146 -34.24 -3.12 4.20
CA PHE A 146 -33.63 -1.90 4.73
C PHE A 146 -34.78 -0.90 4.83
N MET A 147 -35.11 -0.51 6.07
CA MET A 147 -36.02 0.61 6.37
C MET A 147 -35.34 1.93 6.01
#